data_AF-A0A536I0Z8-F1
#
_entry.id   AF-A0A536I0Z8-F1
#
_cell.length_a   1.000
_cell.length_b   1.000
_cell.length_c   1.000
_cell.angle_alpha   90.00
_cell.angle_beta   90.00
_cell.angle_gamma   90.00
#
_symmetry.space_group_name_H-M   'P 1'
#
loop_
_entity.id
_entity.type
_entity.pdbx_description
1 polymer ?
#
loop_
_entity_poly.entity_id
_entity_poly.type
_entity_poly.pdbx_seq_one_letter_code
_entity_poly.pdbx_strand_id
1 'polypeptide(L)'
;MIQRRLYIYIVAAASLGMLLIGLVNLGTTGLDQLFRATPLYSNPRDSYAGFGAVTLVGLPVWGIHWWIAQRLARRNLDERASALRRLYLYAVLAATGVATAILARGFLEHAAGFLLGTSNDGASIARALWGTLVLFAFWLYHFRTAAIDRTLAGETGNSATVRRWYAYGLLLLGLAFLLFGARNLLQQVWILFADRSETIAPGGLVPSAMATMLTGLVVFGFHLQWTSRAPLAADDRPSTLRAVQGFLALTASVALALFGASQLSYYALARVLGIEHPGGVGGNILVAVGGPVATVVVFSLAWLWIRRQLATDAGEVEATRQAGVRHLYTHLVAFLALATMAIGAAGLLWTISDQLLNGWLGRPVGEWRDKISLFITLVLVGAPMWLSHWRGSPAADERYTLSRRLYVYASLLGSVLAALIAGAVFVYRLLALVLGTSDAAAGAPLVDMGKAASVIVVAAVIGLYHWRALRSDSAARPAAAPRPVVLDRNIQLTISGANEEEVRRLLAGLPPGARYSIEPRK
;
A
#
# COMPACT_ATOMS: atom_id res chain seq x y z
N MET A 1 31.75 17.15 13.21
CA MET A 1 30.58 16.99 14.12
C MET A 1 29.59 15.91 13.68
N ILE A 2 29.26 15.80 12.38
CA ILE A 2 28.29 14.81 11.85
C ILE A 2 28.74 13.36 12.10
N GLN A 3 30.00 13.00 11.83
CA GLN A 3 30.54 11.64 12.01
C GLN A 3 30.39 11.13 13.45
N ARG A 4 30.68 11.98 14.45
CA ARG A 4 30.52 11.64 15.88
C ARG A 4 29.06 11.34 16.23
N ARG A 5 28.11 12.15 15.75
CA ARG A 5 26.67 11.91 15.96
C ARG A 5 26.24 10.59 15.34
N LEU A 6 26.65 10.36 14.09
CA LEU A 6 26.33 9.14 13.36
C LEU A 6 26.84 7.89 14.08
N TYR A 7 28.10 7.90 14.54
CA TYR A 7 28.67 6.82 15.35
C TYR A 7 27.82 6.52 16.59
N ILE A 8 27.50 7.54 17.40
CA ILE A 8 26.73 7.37 18.64
C ILE A 8 25.37 6.72 18.36
N TYR A 9 24.66 7.20 17.34
CA TYR A 9 23.32 6.70 17.01
C TYR A 9 23.32 5.30 16.39
N ILE A 10 24.29 4.97 15.55
CA ILE A 10 24.41 3.62 14.97
C ILE A 10 24.73 2.60 16.07
N VAL A 11 25.72 2.90 16.92
CA VAL A 11 26.11 2.00 18.01
C VAL A 11 24.97 1.85 19.02
N ALA A 12 24.28 2.93 19.37
CA ALA A 12 23.08 2.86 20.21
C ALA A 12 21.97 2.00 19.57
N ALA A 13 21.74 2.10 18.26
CA ALA A 13 20.68 1.33 17.60
C ALA A 13 21.00 -0.17 17.56
N ALA A 14 22.23 -0.53 17.18
CA ALA A 14 22.69 -1.92 17.11
C ALA A 14 22.65 -2.58 18.50
N SER A 15 23.20 -1.91 19.51
CA SER A 15 23.21 -2.40 20.89
C SER A 15 21.81 -2.47 21.51
N LEU A 16 20.89 -1.57 21.15
CA LEU A 16 19.48 -1.67 21.53
C LEU A 16 18.82 -2.90 20.93
N GLY A 17 19.07 -3.20 19.65
CA GLY A 17 18.56 -4.40 18.98
C GLY A 17 19.00 -5.68 19.71
N MET A 18 20.29 -5.78 20.03
CA MET A 18 20.83 -6.86 20.85
C MET A 18 20.13 -6.94 22.22
N LEU A 19 20.03 -5.81 22.93
CA LEU A 19 19.38 -5.75 24.24
C LEU A 19 17.92 -6.25 24.19
N LEU A 20 17.14 -5.79 23.21
CA LEU A 20 15.74 -6.19 23.06
C LEU A 20 15.60 -7.68 22.75
N ILE A 21 16.43 -8.22 21.85
CA ILE A 21 16.46 -9.66 21.53
C ILE A 21 16.81 -10.45 22.80
N GLY A 22 17.83 -10.03 23.53
CA GLY A 22 18.26 -10.68 24.77
C GLY A 22 17.16 -10.67 25.84
N LEU A 23 16.57 -9.52 26.13
CA LEU A 23 15.52 -9.38 27.16
C LEU A 23 14.25 -10.17 26.82
N VAL A 24 13.78 -10.09 25.57
CA VAL A 24 12.59 -10.84 25.15
C VAL A 24 12.85 -12.33 25.33
N ASN A 25 13.95 -12.85 24.80
CA ASN A 25 14.20 -14.29 24.82
C ASN A 25 14.65 -14.84 26.19
N LEU A 26 15.28 -14.03 27.05
CA LEU A 26 15.56 -14.41 28.43
C LEU A 26 14.26 -14.65 29.21
N GLY A 27 13.30 -13.74 29.11
CA GLY A 27 12.01 -13.94 29.75
C GLY A 27 11.21 -15.07 29.11
N THR A 28 11.27 -15.24 27.79
CA THR A 28 10.73 -16.42 27.10
C THR A 28 11.30 -17.72 27.66
N THR A 29 12.62 -17.81 27.85
CA THR A 29 13.30 -18.99 28.42
C THR A 29 12.83 -19.26 29.85
N GLY A 30 12.72 -18.22 30.68
CA GLY A 30 12.21 -18.34 32.05
C GLY A 30 10.76 -18.82 32.10
N LEU A 31 9.93 -18.32 31.20
CA LEU A 31 8.54 -18.74 31.07
C LEU A 31 8.43 -20.18 30.56
N ASP A 32 9.24 -20.59 29.58
CA ASP A 32 9.25 -21.98 29.11
C ASP A 32 9.57 -22.95 30.25
N GLN A 33 10.52 -22.61 31.12
CA GLN A 33 10.82 -23.41 32.31
C GLN A 33 9.68 -23.42 33.32
N LEU A 34 9.08 -22.26 33.60
CA LEU A 34 7.97 -22.13 34.55
C LEU A 34 6.75 -22.97 34.13
N PHE A 35 6.42 -22.95 32.84
CA PHE A 35 5.29 -23.67 32.27
C PHE A 35 5.64 -25.10 31.81
N ARG A 36 6.89 -25.55 31.96
CA ARG A 36 7.41 -26.82 31.43
C ARG A 36 7.12 -26.99 29.92
N ALA A 37 7.16 -25.89 29.17
CA ALA A 37 6.97 -25.88 27.74
C ALA A 37 8.26 -26.35 27.03
N THR A 38 8.13 -26.78 25.78
CA THR A 38 9.28 -27.16 24.94
C THR A 38 10.13 -25.93 24.63
N PRO A 39 11.41 -25.88 25.07
CA PRO A 39 12.26 -24.72 24.87
C PRO A 39 12.71 -24.56 23.41
N LEU A 40 13.05 -23.33 23.02
CA LEU A 40 13.60 -22.98 21.69
C LEU A 40 14.97 -23.64 21.39
N TYR A 41 15.78 -23.87 22.43
CA TYR A 41 17.01 -24.66 22.37
C TYR A 41 16.82 -25.97 23.13
N SER A 42 17.53 -27.03 22.73
CA SER A 42 17.48 -28.34 23.39
C SER A 42 17.82 -28.29 24.88
N ASN A 43 18.65 -27.32 25.31
CA ASN A 43 19.04 -27.11 26.70
C ASN A 43 18.76 -25.66 27.15
N PRO A 44 17.94 -25.43 28.19
CA PRO A 44 17.66 -24.09 28.72
C PRO A 44 18.89 -23.32 29.21
N ARG A 45 19.94 -24.02 29.67
CA ARG A 45 21.20 -23.37 30.09
C ARG A 45 21.87 -22.65 28.92
N ASP A 46 21.80 -23.22 27.73
CA ASP A 46 22.37 -22.65 26.52
C ASP A 46 21.59 -21.40 26.09
N SER A 47 20.25 -21.42 26.22
CA SER A 47 19.40 -20.23 26.02
C SER A 47 19.78 -19.10 26.98
N TYR A 48 19.94 -19.38 28.27
CA TYR A 48 20.35 -18.37 29.24
C TYR A 48 21.76 -17.84 28.98
N ALA A 49 22.70 -18.70 28.61
CA ALA A 49 24.05 -18.28 28.26
C ALA A 49 24.05 -17.38 27.03
N GLY A 50 23.36 -17.78 25.95
CA GLY A 50 23.28 -17.02 24.70
C GLY A 50 22.58 -15.68 24.87
N PHE A 51 21.33 -15.68 25.34
CA PHE A 51 20.56 -14.44 25.51
C PHE A 51 21.06 -13.59 26.68
N GLY A 52 21.65 -14.22 27.69
CA GLY A 52 22.36 -13.55 28.78
C GLY A 52 23.59 -12.79 28.28
N ALA A 53 24.44 -13.44 27.47
CA ALA A 53 25.60 -12.78 26.87
C ALA A 53 25.20 -11.58 25.98
N VAL A 54 24.20 -11.76 25.12
CA VAL A 54 23.70 -10.68 24.26
C VAL A 54 23.14 -9.52 25.09
N THR A 55 22.44 -9.80 26.19
CA THR A 55 21.92 -8.77 27.11
C THR A 55 23.05 -8.06 27.87
N LEU A 56 24.01 -8.82 28.41
CA LEU A 56 25.14 -8.30 29.18
C LEU A 56 26.06 -7.41 28.33
N VAL A 57 26.18 -7.68 27.04
CA VAL A 57 26.94 -6.82 26.10
C VAL A 57 26.06 -5.65 25.62
N GLY A 58 24.82 -5.93 25.22
CA GLY A 58 23.91 -4.92 24.66
C GLY A 58 23.55 -3.81 25.65
N LEU A 59 23.27 -4.17 26.91
CA LEU A 59 22.83 -3.23 27.95
C LEU A 59 23.83 -2.10 28.22
N PRO A 60 25.10 -2.36 28.58
CA PRO A 60 26.05 -1.29 28.87
C PRO A 60 26.38 -0.48 27.63
N VAL A 61 26.53 -1.12 26.46
CA VAL A 61 26.84 -0.41 25.21
C VAL A 61 25.70 0.55 24.85
N TRP A 62 24.45 0.09 24.89
CA TRP A 62 23.29 0.95 24.66
C TRP A 62 23.19 2.04 25.72
N GLY A 63 23.25 1.66 26.99
CA GLY A 63 23.10 2.57 28.12
C GLY A 63 24.10 3.74 28.08
N ILE A 64 25.38 3.45 27.81
CA ILE A 64 26.43 4.48 27.72
C ILE A 64 26.20 5.39 26.50
N HIS A 65 26.03 4.82 25.31
CA HIS A 65 25.90 5.63 24.08
C HIS A 65 24.63 6.47 24.09
N TRP A 66 23.53 5.90 24.59
CA TRP A 66 22.27 6.60 24.73
C TRP A 66 22.32 7.66 25.83
N TRP A 67 22.97 7.40 26.96
CA TRP A 67 23.20 8.41 27.99
C TRP A 67 24.00 9.60 27.46
N ILE A 68 25.06 9.36 26.68
CA ILE A 68 25.83 10.42 26.02
C ILE A 68 24.92 11.22 25.06
N ALA A 69 24.15 10.54 24.22
CA ALA A 69 23.22 11.18 23.29
C ALA A 69 22.18 12.06 24.01
N GLN A 70 21.65 11.59 25.13
CA GLN A 70 20.70 12.36 25.95
C GLN A 70 21.36 13.54 26.66
N ARG A 71 22.59 13.37 27.16
CA ARG A 71 23.36 14.46 27.77
C ARG A 71 23.67 15.57 26.77
N LEU A 72 24.03 15.22 25.53
CA LEU A 72 24.25 16.18 24.44
C LEU A 72 22.95 16.93 24.09
N ALA A 73 21.83 16.21 23.95
CA ALA A 73 20.52 16.81 23.68
C ALA A 73 20.04 17.76 24.79
N ARG A 74 20.35 17.46 26.06
CA ARG A 74 20.02 18.35 27.18
C ARG A 74 20.82 19.64 27.19
N ARG A 75 22.04 19.63 26.64
CA ARG A 75 22.94 20.79 26.64
C ARG A 75 22.72 21.71 25.43
N ASN A 76 22.41 21.14 24.27
CA ASN A 76 22.34 21.87 23.00
C ASN A 76 21.00 21.62 22.28
N LEU A 77 20.25 22.69 21.99
CA LEU A 77 19.00 22.60 21.22
C LEU A 77 19.23 22.08 19.80
N ASP A 78 20.35 22.41 19.16
CA ASP A 78 20.74 21.90 17.84
C ASP A 78 20.84 20.37 17.80
N GLU A 79 21.19 19.73 18.91
CA GLU A 79 21.21 18.27 18.99
C GLU A 79 19.79 17.69 19.00
N ARG A 80 18.83 18.36 19.65
CA ARG A 80 17.40 17.97 19.62
C ARG A 80 16.77 18.19 18.25
N ALA A 81 17.15 19.27 17.58
CA ALA A 81 16.70 19.57 16.22
C ALA A 81 17.38 18.70 15.15
N SER A 82 18.51 18.06 15.47
CA SER A 82 19.33 17.25 14.56
C SER A 82 18.55 16.16 13.85
N ALA A 83 18.58 16.15 12.52
CA ALA A 83 17.94 15.12 11.70
C ALA A 83 18.46 13.70 12.01
N LEU A 84 19.73 13.54 12.39
CA LEU A 84 20.29 12.24 12.77
C LEU A 84 19.66 11.67 14.05
N ARG A 85 19.41 12.53 15.05
CA ARG A 85 18.72 12.13 16.28
C ARG A 85 17.29 11.72 15.99
N ARG A 86 16.60 12.47 15.13
CA ARG A 86 15.23 12.17 14.70
C ARG A 86 15.17 10.87 13.91
N LEU A 87 16.13 10.65 13.02
CA LEU A 87 16.28 9.39 12.29
C LEU A 87 16.41 8.20 13.24
N TYR A 88 17.32 8.27 14.21
CA TYR A 88 17.45 7.24 15.24
C TYR A 88 16.13 7.00 15.98
N LEU A 89 15.52 8.06 16.52
CA LEU A 89 14.30 7.94 17.33
C LEU A 89 13.16 7.31 16.55
N TYR A 90 12.91 7.77 15.33
CA TYR A 90 11.82 7.27 14.50
C TYR A 90 12.09 5.91 13.89
N ALA A 91 13.36 5.56 13.62
CA ALA A 91 13.72 4.20 13.22
C ALA A 91 13.49 3.20 14.36
N VAL A 92 13.90 3.54 15.59
CA VAL A 92 13.62 2.73 16.79
C VAL A 92 12.12 2.62 17.03
N LEU A 93 11.38 3.72 16.93
CA LEU A 93 9.92 3.72 17.07
C LEU A 93 9.23 2.86 16.00
N ALA A 94 9.70 2.88 14.75
CA ALA A 94 9.17 2.04 13.69
C ALA A 94 9.45 0.56 13.99
N ALA A 95 10.70 0.20 14.28
CA ALA A 95 11.09 -1.17 14.55
C ALA A 95 10.37 -1.76 15.77
N THR A 96 10.40 -1.04 16.91
CA THR A 96 9.72 -1.48 18.13
C THR A 96 8.20 -1.43 17.99
N GLY A 97 7.63 -0.44 17.29
CA GLY A 97 6.19 -0.36 17.06
C GLY A 97 5.65 -1.52 16.22
N VAL A 98 6.36 -1.88 15.13
CA VAL A 98 6.01 -3.04 14.30
C VAL A 98 6.15 -4.34 15.10
N ALA A 99 7.26 -4.51 15.82
CA ALA A 99 7.49 -5.72 16.61
C ALA A 99 6.48 -5.86 17.77
N THR A 100 6.14 -4.76 18.45
CA THR A 100 5.04 -4.72 19.44
C THR A 100 3.72 -5.11 18.80
N ALA A 101 3.38 -4.59 17.62
CA ALA A 101 2.14 -4.96 16.94
C ALA A 101 2.08 -6.47 16.62
N ILE A 102 3.18 -7.06 16.14
CA ILE A 102 3.26 -8.50 15.84
C ILE A 102 3.09 -9.34 17.11
N LEU A 103 3.82 -9.03 18.18
CA LEU A 103 3.72 -9.80 19.43
C LEU A 103 2.39 -9.56 20.16
N ALA A 104 1.83 -8.35 20.10
CA ALA A 104 0.52 -8.06 20.65
C ALA A 104 -0.58 -8.82 19.90
N ARG A 105 -0.48 -8.94 18.57
CA ARG A 105 -1.36 -9.79 17.77
C ARG A 105 -1.26 -11.25 18.22
N GLY A 106 -0.04 -11.78 18.36
CA GLY A 106 0.17 -13.12 18.88
C GLY A 106 -0.42 -13.31 20.28
N PHE A 107 -0.22 -12.36 21.19
CA PHE A 107 -0.81 -12.40 22.53
C PHE A 107 -2.35 -12.45 22.47
N LEU A 108 -2.96 -11.55 21.69
CA LEU A 108 -4.42 -11.52 21.53
C LEU A 108 -4.96 -12.79 20.88
N GLU A 109 -4.21 -13.42 19.98
CA GLU A 109 -4.58 -14.67 19.31
C GLU A 109 -4.61 -15.82 20.32
N HIS A 110 -3.56 -16.00 21.11
CA HIS A 110 -3.53 -17.04 22.14
C HIS A 110 -4.55 -16.78 23.25
N ALA A 111 -4.73 -15.51 23.66
CA ALA A 111 -5.72 -15.13 24.66
C ALA A 111 -7.16 -15.37 24.17
N ALA A 112 -7.48 -14.97 22.94
CA ALA A 112 -8.77 -15.28 22.33
C ALA A 112 -8.98 -16.78 22.18
N GLY A 113 -7.91 -17.52 21.82
CA GLY A 113 -7.96 -18.97 21.72
C GLY A 113 -8.32 -19.63 23.05
N PHE A 114 -7.71 -19.16 24.15
CA PHE A 114 -8.02 -19.60 25.51
C PHE A 114 -9.45 -19.24 25.94
N LEU A 115 -9.88 -17.99 25.71
CA LEU A 115 -11.24 -17.55 26.06
C LEU A 115 -12.33 -18.32 25.31
N LEU A 116 -12.06 -18.71 24.06
CA LEU A 116 -12.97 -19.49 23.23
C LEU A 116 -12.87 -21.01 23.46
N GLY A 117 -12.01 -21.47 24.39
CA GLY A 117 -11.82 -22.90 24.67
C GLY A 117 -11.13 -23.68 23.54
N THR A 118 -10.48 -22.98 22.61
CA THR A 118 -9.78 -23.57 21.45
C THR A 118 -8.29 -23.83 21.70
N SER A 119 -7.73 -23.30 22.78
CA SER A 119 -6.34 -23.55 23.18
C SER A 119 -6.22 -23.49 24.70
N ASN A 120 -5.32 -24.30 25.25
CA ASN A 120 -4.94 -24.29 26.67
C ASN A 120 -3.45 -23.93 26.87
N ASP A 121 -2.80 -23.39 25.84
CA ASP A 121 -1.38 -23.06 25.87
C ASP A 121 -1.09 -21.73 26.60
N GLY A 122 -1.08 -21.80 27.92
CA GLY A 122 -0.75 -20.67 28.80
C GLY A 122 0.69 -20.15 28.61
N ALA A 123 1.61 -21.02 28.20
CA ALA A 123 3.00 -20.64 27.95
C ALA A 123 3.10 -19.66 26.78
N SER A 124 2.40 -19.92 25.68
CA SER A 124 2.36 -19.01 24.53
C SER A 124 1.73 -17.65 24.85
N ILE A 125 0.67 -17.61 25.67
CA ILE A 125 0.10 -16.35 26.17
C ILE A 125 1.14 -15.56 26.94
N ALA A 126 1.80 -16.20 27.92
CA ALA A 126 2.79 -15.55 28.77
C ALA A 126 3.99 -15.04 27.96
N ARG A 127 4.50 -15.84 27.01
CA ARG A 127 5.62 -15.45 26.14
C ARG A 127 5.29 -14.24 25.27
N ALA A 128 4.12 -14.27 24.61
CA ALA A 128 3.69 -13.19 23.75
C ALA A 128 3.43 -11.90 24.56
N LEU A 129 2.85 -12.03 25.76
CA LEU A 129 2.66 -10.91 26.68
C LEU A 129 4.00 -10.31 27.11
N TRP A 130 4.95 -11.14 27.55
CA TRP A 130 6.29 -10.68 27.96
C TRP A 130 6.98 -9.90 26.85
N GLY A 131 7.06 -10.47 25.65
CA GLY A 131 7.69 -9.80 24.53
C GLY A 131 6.99 -8.50 24.15
N THR A 132 5.65 -8.47 24.21
CA THR A 132 4.85 -7.26 24.00
C THR A 132 5.19 -6.18 25.02
N LEU A 133 5.25 -6.51 26.31
CA LEU A 133 5.55 -5.58 27.40
C LEU A 133 6.96 -4.98 27.27
N VAL A 134 7.98 -5.82 27.00
CA VAL A 134 9.35 -5.35 26.82
C VAL A 134 9.44 -4.37 25.66
N LEU A 135 8.94 -4.74 24.48
CA LEU A 135 9.00 -3.88 23.29
C LEU A 135 8.16 -2.60 23.47
N PHE A 136 6.98 -2.71 24.06
CA PHE A 136 6.11 -1.56 24.32
C PHE A 136 6.74 -0.58 25.30
N ALA A 137 7.44 -1.06 26.34
CA ALA A 137 8.14 -0.20 27.29
C ALA A 137 9.23 0.64 26.60
N PHE A 138 10.04 0.01 25.74
CA PHE A 138 11.07 0.71 24.97
C PHE A 138 10.47 1.63 23.90
N TRP A 139 9.39 1.22 23.23
CA TRP A 139 8.65 2.07 22.31
C TRP A 139 8.12 3.32 23.03
N LEU A 140 7.47 3.16 24.19
CA LEU A 140 6.91 4.25 24.99
C LEU A 140 8.00 5.21 25.46
N TYR A 141 9.14 4.69 25.91
CA TYR A 141 10.29 5.50 26.31
C TYR A 141 10.81 6.37 25.16
N HIS A 142 11.02 5.79 23.97
CA HIS A 142 11.48 6.53 22.80
C HIS A 142 10.40 7.48 22.27
N PHE A 143 9.13 7.12 22.39
CA PHE A 143 8.00 7.95 21.95
C PHE A 143 7.89 9.21 22.80
N ARG A 144 8.01 9.06 24.13
CA ARG A 144 8.09 10.18 25.09
C ARG A 144 9.32 11.04 24.82
N THR A 145 10.48 10.43 24.55
CA THR A 145 11.70 11.18 24.21
C THR A 145 11.50 12.02 22.94
N ALA A 146 10.94 11.44 21.87
CA ALA A 146 10.64 12.16 20.64
C ALA A 146 9.55 13.23 20.83
N ALA A 147 8.58 13.01 21.71
CA ALA A 147 7.60 14.03 22.08
C ALA A 147 8.26 15.22 22.79
N ILE A 148 9.14 14.98 23.77
CA ILE A 148 9.88 16.04 24.48
C ILE A 148 10.79 16.81 23.53
N ASP A 149 11.50 16.11 22.65
CA ASP A 149 12.36 16.78 21.67
C ASP A 149 11.55 17.67 20.72
N ARG A 150 10.33 17.25 20.33
CA ARG A 150 9.40 18.07 19.55
C ARG A 150 8.94 19.30 20.28
N THR A 151 8.55 19.19 21.55
CA THR A 151 8.04 20.34 22.29
C THR A 151 9.12 21.38 22.54
N LEU A 152 10.39 20.96 22.71
CA LEU A 152 11.49 21.86 23.02
C LEU A 152 12.17 22.46 21.80
N ALA A 153 12.35 21.70 20.71
CA ALA A 153 13.13 22.13 19.54
C ALA A 153 12.29 22.27 18.25
N GLY A 154 11.02 21.89 18.28
CA GLY A 154 10.19 21.80 17.08
C GLY A 154 10.63 20.68 16.13
N GLU A 155 9.88 20.53 15.04
CA GLU A 155 10.21 19.66 13.91
C GLU A 155 9.84 20.32 12.60
N THR A 156 10.83 20.53 11.75
CA THR A 156 10.65 21.09 10.40
C THR A 156 11.51 20.31 9.39
N GLY A 157 11.22 20.48 8.10
CA GLY A 157 12.01 19.91 7.00
C GLY A 157 12.24 18.40 7.10
N ASN A 158 13.50 17.99 7.10
CA ASN A 158 13.90 16.57 7.13
C ASN A 158 13.41 15.86 8.40
N SER A 159 13.45 16.52 9.56
CA SER A 159 13.03 15.94 10.84
C SER A 159 11.54 15.60 10.84
N ALA A 160 10.69 16.49 10.33
CA ALA A 160 9.26 16.23 10.16
C ALA A 160 9.02 15.12 9.12
N THR A 161 9.83 15.07 8.06
CA THR A 161 9.74 14.01 7.04
C THR A 161 10.00 12.62 7.62
N VAL A 162 11.02 12.46 8.47
CA VAL A 162 11.29 11.19 9.16
C VAL A 162 10.13 10.81 10.09
N ARG A 163 9.57 11.76 10.85
CA ARG A 163 8.37 11.50 11.66
C ARG A 163 7.23 10.95 10.82
N ARG A 164 6.97 11.55 9.66
CA ARG A 164 5.88 11.17 8.75
C ARG A 164 6.07 9.76 8.20
N TRP A 165 7.30 9.34 7.86
CA TRP A 165 7.59 7.96 7.45
C TRP A 165 7.18 6.96 8.53
N TYR A 166 7.58 7.20 9.77
CA TYR A 166 7.15 6.39 10.92
C TYR A 166 5.62 6.43 11.09
N ALA A 167 5.03 7.62 11.19
CA ALA A 167 3.63 7.81 11.50
C ALA A 167 2.69 7.17 10.46
N TYR A 168 2.93 7.47 9.18
CA TYR A 168 2.09 6.99 8.08
C TYR A 168 2.36 5.54 7.72
N GLY A 169 3.58 5.04 7.94
CA GLY A 169 3.88 3.61 7.83
C GLY A 169 3.05 2.80 8.83
N LEU A 170 3.05 3.19 10.11
CA LEU A 170 2.28 2.50 11.14
C LEU A 170 0.77 2.72 11.01
N LEU A 171 0.33 3.89 10.51
CA LEU A 171 -1.08 4.13 10.19
C LEU A 171 -1.57 3.17 9.08
N LEU A 172 -0.78 2.98 8.02
CA LEU A 172 -1.10 2.06 6.94
C LEU A 172 -1.08 0.59 7.42
N LEU A 173 -0.08 0.20 8.21
CA LEU A 173 0.00 -1.14 8.79
C LEU A 173 -1.21 -1.45 9.69
N GLY A 174 -1.57 -0.52 10.58
CA GLY A 174 -2.72 -0.66 11.46
C GLY A 174 -4.03 -0.77 10.68
N LEU A 175 -4.20 0.06 9.64
CA LEU A 175 -5.38 0.00 8.77
C LEU A 175 -5.45 -1.35 8.03
N ALA A 176 -4.34 -1.86 7.51
CA ALA A 176 -4.29 -3.16 6.86
C ALA A 176 -4.72 -4.28 7.82
N PHE A 177 -4.15 -4.32 9.03
CA PHE A 177 -4.53 -5.30 10.05
C PHE A 177 -6.01 -5.19 10.42
N LEU A 178 -6.53 -3.97 10.56
CA LEU A 178 -7.94 -3.74 10.87
C LEU A 178 -8.86 -4.30 9.78
N LEU A 179 -8.58 -3.96 8.51
CA LEU A 179 -9.42 -4.37 7.39
C LEU A 179 -9.33 -5.88 7.10
N PHE A 180 -8.12 -6.46 7.08
CA PHE A 180 -7.95 -7.89 6.87
C PHE A 180 -8.51 -8.71 8.04
N GLY A 181 -8.30 -8.26 9.29
CA GLY A 181 -8.89 -8.88 10.46
C GLY A 181 -10.43 -8.85 10.43
N ALA A 182 -11.03 -7.69 10.14
CA ALA A 182 -12.48 -7.55 10.00
C ALA A 182 -13.04 -8.42 8.88
N ARG A 183 -12.38 -8.45 7.71
CA ARG A 183 -12.76 -9.30 6.57
C ARG A 183 -12.69 -10.78 6.93
N ASN A 184 -11.63 -11.22 7.60
CA ASN A 184 -11.48 -12.61 7.99
C ASN A 184 -12.52 -12.99 9.04
N LEU A 185 -12.78 -12.12 10.02
CA LEU A 185 -13.76 -12.38 11.06
C LEU A 185 -15.17 -12.47 10.48
N LEU A 186 -15.53 -11.55 9.57
CA LEU A 186 -16.82 -11.59 8.87
C LEU A 186 -16.96 -12.85 8.01
N GLN A 187 -15.88 -13.30 7.35
CA GLN A 187 -15.89 -14.59 6.65
C GLN A 187 -16.13 -15.75 7.62
N GLN A 188 -15.47 -15.79 8.78
CA GLN A 188 -15.67 -16.88 9.74
C GLN A 188 -17.10 -16.90 10.29
N VAL A 189 -17.65 -15.72 10.61
CA VAL A 189 -19.06 -15.60 11.01
C VAL A 189 -19.98 -16.15 9.92
N TRP A 190 -19.73 -15.82 8.66
CA TRP A 190 -20.49 -16.35 7.54
C TRP A 190 -20.42 -17.87 7.44
N ILE A 191 -19.21 -18.45 7.57
CA ILE A 191 -19.01 -19.91 7.49
C ILE A 191 -19.84 -20.62 8.56
N LEU A 192 -19.78 -20.16 9.81
CA LEU A 192 -20.55 -20.75 10.93
C LEU A 192 -22.08 -20.65 10.72
N PHE A 193 -22.56 -19.65 9.97
CA PHE A 193 -23.97 -19.56 9.60
C PHE A 193 -24.33 -20.44 8.41
N ALA A 194 -23.45 -20.53 7.42
CA ALA A 194 -23.68 -21.26 6.16
C ALA A 194 -23.56 -22.77 6.33
N ASP A 195 -22.72 -23.23 7.26
CA ASP A 195 -22.55 -24.63 7.61
C ASP A 195 -22.66 -24.81 9.13
N ARG A 196 -23.79 -25.37 9.57
CA ARG A 196 -24.05 -25.58 11.01
C ARG A 196 -23.23 -26.70 11.62
N SER A 197 -22.54 -27.51 10.81
CA SER A 197 -21.61 -28.52 11.30
C SER A 197 -20.26 -27.92 11.69
N GLU A 198 -19.93 -26.74 11.14
CA GLU A 198 -18.72 -26.01 11.49
C GLU A 198 -18.83 -25.41 12.89
N THR A 199 -17.75 -25.56 13.66
CA THR A 199 -17.65 -25.01 15.01
C THR A 199 -16.33 -24.27 15.16
N ILE A 200 -16.25 -23.41 16.17
CA ILE A 200 -15.01 -22.74 16.51
C ILE A 200 -14.04 -23.78 17.09
N ALA A 201 -13.15 -24.28 16.25
CA ALA A 201 -12.25 -25.38 16.58
C ALA A 201 -10.87 -24.90 17.09
N PRO A 202 -10.17 -25.74 17.87
CA PRO A 202 -8.75 -25.59 18.16
C PRO A 202 -7.89 -25.32 16.92
N GLY A 203 -7.07 -24.27 16.96
CA GLY A 203 -6.25 -23.84 15.82
C GLY A 203 -7.03 -23.21 14.65
N GLY A 204 -8.32 -22.95 14.84
CA GLY A 204 -9.18 -22.30 13.85
C GLY A 204 -8.83 -20.82 13.59
N LEU A 205 -9.43 -20.24 12.55
CA LEU A 205 -9.10 -18.91 12.07
C LEU A 205 -9.77 -17.77 12.86
N VAL A 206 -10.74 -18.07 13.74
CA VAL A 206 -11.48 -17.07 14.53
C VAL A 206 -10.57 -16.31 15.50
N PRO A 207 -9.81 -16.95 16.41
CA PRO A 207 -8.86 -16.24 17.28
C PRO A 207 -7.88 -15.36 16.50
N SER A 208 -7.35 -15.89 15.39
CA SER A 208 -6.40 -15.17 14.53
C SER A 208 -7.01 -13.92 13.87
N ALA A 209 -8.24 -14.04 13.36
CA ALA A 209 -8.98 -12.94 12.75
C ALA A 209 -9.31 -11.85 13.78
N MET A 210 -9.80 -12.23 14.96
CA MET A 210 -10.07 -11.31 16.07
C MET A 210 -8.81 -10.57 16.50
N ALA A 211 -7.71 -11.30 16.73
CA ALA A 211 -6.45 -10.72 17.14
C ALA A 211 -5.91 -9.72 16.10
N THR A 212 -5.95 -10.09 14.82
CA THR A 212 -5.51 -9.21 13.72
C THR A 212 -6.35 -7.93 13.67
N MET A 213 -7.68 -8.05 13.80
CA MET A 213 -8.58 -6.90 13.80
C MET A 213 -8.32 -5.98 14.99
N LEU A 214 -8.22 -6.53 16.21
CA LEU A 214 -8.02 -5.77 17.44
C LEU A 214 -6.65 -5.09 17.50
N THR A 215 -5.58 -5.77 17.09
CA THR A 215 -4.27 -5.14 16.94
C THR A 215 -4.33 -4.00 15.93
N GLY A 216 -4.97 -4.24 14.77
CA GLY A 216 -5.17 -3.22 13.76
C GLY A 216 -5.90 -2.00 14.31
N LEU A 217 -7.00 -2.21 15.04
CA LEU A 217 -7.79 -1.15 15.67
C LEU A 217 -6.96 -0.29 16.62
N VAL A 218 -6.15 -0.92 17.48
CA VAL A 218 -5.30 -0.21 18.45
C VAL A 218 -4.20 0.59 17.74
N VAL A 219 -3.47 -0.05 16.82
CA VAL A 219 -2.35 0.60 16.10
C VAL A 219 -2.88 1.72 15.21
N PHE A 220 -3.93 1.48 14.44
CA PHE A 220 -4.57 2.46 13.59
C PHE A 220 -5.15 3.62 14.41
N GLY A 221 -5.95 3.31 15.43
CA GLY A 221 -6.62 4.31 16.26
C GLY A 221 -5.63 5.22 16.97
N PHE A 222 -4.56 4.65 17.54
CA PHE A 222 -3.51 5.44 18.19
C PHE A 222 -2.81 6.38 17.20
N HIS A 223 -2.34 5.87 16.05
CA HIS A 223 -1.60 6.69 15.09
C HIS A 223 -2.50 7.70 14.37
N LEU A 224 -3.77 7.37 14.14
CA LEU A 224 -4.77 8.31 13.62
C LEU A 224 -4.97 9.45 14.61
N GLN A 225 -5.27 9.13 15.87
CA GLN A 225 -5.48 10.13 16.91
C GLN A 225 -4.23 11.00 17.12
N TRP A 226 -3.04 10.40 17.12
CA TRP A 226 -1.79 11.12 17.30
C TRP A 226 -1.49 12.09 16.14
N THR A 227 -1.67 11.65 14.89
CA THR A 227 -1.41 12.49 13.70
C THR A 227 -2.49 13.53 13.45
N SER A 228 -3.70 13.33 13.97
CA SER A 228 -4.83 14.26 13.83
C SER A 228 -4.80 15.43 14.81
N ARG A 229 -3.90 15.43 15.81
CA ARG A 229 -3.77 16.51 16.79
C ARG A 229 -3.01 17.70 16.21
N ALA A 230 -3.47 18.92 16.49
CA ALA A 230 -2.66 20.11 16.27
C ALA A 230 -1.43 20.11 17.21
N PRO A 231 -0.25 20.60 16.77
CA PRO A 231 0.03 21.22 15.47
C PRO A 231 0.39 20.21 14.35
N LEU A 232 0.54 18.92 14.65
CA LEU A 232 0.99 17.90 13.70
C LEU A 232 0.07 17.80 12.46
N ALA A 233 -1.24 17.83 12.68
CA ALA A 233 -2.21 17.80 11.58
C ALA A 233 -2.02 18.98 10.62
N ALA A 234 -1.72 20.18 11.13
CA ALA A 234 -1.50 21.37 10.32
C ALA A 234 -0.21 21.28 9.51
N ASP A 235 0.88 20.82 10.14
CA ASP A 235 2.17 20.57 9.48
C ASP A 235 2.07 19.46 8.40
N ASP A 236 1.26 18.44 8.65
CA ASP A 236 1.13 17.29 7.76
C ASP A 236 0.12 17.48 6.63
N ARG A 237 -0.76 18.49 6.69
CA ARG A 237 -1.72 18.81 5.63
C ARG A 237 -1.09 18.94 4.24
N PRO A 238 0.02 19.68 4.03
CA PRO A 238 0.67 19.77 2.72
C PRO A 238 1.60 18.58 2.39
N SER A 239 1.76 17.61 3.30
CA SER A 239 2.73 16.52 3.15
C SER A 239 2.39 15.58 1.99
N THR A 240 3.38 15.31 1.14
CA THR A 240 3.28 14.28 0.08
C THR A 240 3.14 12.88 0.68
N LEU A 241 3.77 12.59 1.82
CA LEU A 241 3.67 11.27 2.46
C LEU A 241 2.26 10.97 2.99
N ARG A 242 1.53 11.99 3.47
CA ARG A 242 0.12 11.85 3.84
C ARG A 242 -0.71 11.47 2.62
N ALA A 243 -0.49 12.15 1.49
CA ALA A 243 -1.17 11.86 0.24
C ALA A 243 -0.83 10.46 -0.29
N VAL A 244 0.44 10.05 -0.24
CA VAL A 244 0.89 8.70 -0.63
C VAL A 244 0.21 7.64 0.24
N GLN A 245 0.16 7.82 1.57
CA GLN A 245 -0.49 6.87 2.46
C GLN A 245 -1.99 6.73 2.16
N GLY A 246 -2.70 7.86 2.02
CA GLY A 246 -4.12 7.86 1.67
C GLY A 246 -4.38 7.22 0.30
N PHE A 247 -3.50 7.46 -0.67
CA PHE A 247 -3.58 6.87 -2.01
C PHE A 247 -3.33 5.35 -1.99
N LEU A 248 -2.34 4.86 -1.24
CA LEU A 248 -2.09 3.42 -1.07
C LEU A 248 -3.30 2.73 -0.42
N ALA A 249 -3.85 3.32 0.64
CA ALA A 249 -5.03 2.78 1.33
C ALA A 249 -6.27 2.75 0.42
N LEU A 250 -6.48 3.82 -0.35
CA LEU A 250 -7.57 3.89 -1.33
C LEU A 250 -7.40 2.86 -2.44
N THR A 251 -6.20 2.75 -3.01
CA THR A 251 -5.86 1.78 -4.07
C THR A 251 -6.14 0.36 -3.61
N ALA A 252 -5.62 -0.02 -2.43
CA ALA A 252 -5.84 -1.35 -1.88
C ALA A 252 -7.33 -1.64 -1.66
N SER A 253 -8.07 -0.66 -1.13
CA SER A 253 -9.52 -0.81 -0.87
C SER A 253 -10.32 -0.98 -2.15
N VAL A 254 -10.07 -0.17 -3.18
CA VAL A 254 -10.71 -0.29 -4.50
C VAL A 254 -10.38 -1.65 -5.12
N ALA A 255 -9.11 -2.02 -5.16
CA ALA A 255 -8.67 -3.27 -5.79
C ALA A 255 -9.29 -4.50 -5.13
N LEU A 256 -9.31 -4.55 -3.79
CA LEU A 256 -9.86 -5.69 -3.05
C LEU A 256 -11.39 -5.74 -3.12
N ALA A 257 -12.07 -4.59 -3.12
CA ALA A 257 -13.51 -4.54 -3.33
C ALA A 257 -13.89 -5.08 -4.73
N LEU A 258 -13.18 -4.64 -5.78
CA LEU A 258 -13.40 -5.12 -7.15
C LEU A 258 -13.06 -6.60 -7.30
N PHE A 259 -12.00 -7.08 -6.63
CA PHE A 259 -11.64 -8.50 -6.60
C PHE A 259 -12.76 -9.34 -5.99
N GLY A 260 -13.27 -8.96 -4.82
CA GLY A 260 -14.39 -9.66 -4.19
C GLY A 260 -15.65 -9.64 -5.04
N ALA A 261 -15.98 -8.51 -5.66
CA ALA A 261 -17.16 -8.38 -6.54
C ALA A 261 -17.02 -9.23 -7.81
N SER A 262 -15.80 -9.32 -8.36
CA SER A 262 -15.47 -10.22 -9.46
C SER A 262 -15.64 -11.67 -9.04
N GLN A 263 -15.15 -12.06 -7.87
CA GLN A 263 -15.27 -13.45 -7.41
C GLN A 263 -16.75 -13.86 -7.17
N LEU A 264 -17.59 -12.96 -6.64
CA LEU A 264 -19.03 -13.22 -6.52
C LEU A 264 -19.72 -13.38 -7.88
N SER A 265 -19.41 -12.48 -8.81
CA SER A 265 -19.98 -12.52 -10.17
C SER A 265 -19.54 -13.79 -10.91
N TYR A 266 -18.31 -14.23 -10.66
CA TYR A 266 -17.74 -15.46 -11.21
C TYR A 266 -18.48 -16.68 -10.69
N TYR A 267 -18.65 -16.79 -9.37
CA TYR A 267 -19.42 -17.89 -8.77
C TYR A 267 -20.86 -17.93 -9.30
N ALA A 268 -21.53 -16.78 -9.40
CA ALA A 268 -22.88 -16.72 -9.94
C ALA A 268 -22.94 -17.21 -11.40
N LEU A 269 -22.05 -16.71 -12.27
CA LEU A 269 -22.02 -17.07 -13.69
C LEU A 269 -21.65 -18.55 -13.90
N ALA A 270 -20.66 -19.04 -13.17
CA ALA A 270 -20.25 -20.44 -13.22
C ALA A 270 -21.40 -21.38 -12.82
N ARG A 271 -22.17 -21.03 -11.78
CA ARG A 271 -23.37 -21.78 -11.38
C ARG A 271 -24.45 -21.78 -12.47
N VAL A 272 -24.69 -20.63 -13.12
CA VAL A 272 -25.63 -20.51 -14.26
C VAL A 272 -25.19 -21.39 -15.43
N LEU A 273 -23.88 -21.53 -15.67
CA LEU A 273 -23.31 -22.37 -16.72
C LEU A 273 -23.21 -23.87 -16.34
N GLY A 274 -23.80 -24.26 -15.20
CA GLY A 274 -23.89 -25.65 -14.77
C GLY A 274 -22.65 -26.17 -14.05
N ILE A 275 -21.77 -25.30 -13.58
CA ILE A 275 -20.59 -25.69 -12.79
C ILE A 275 -21.01 -25.79 -11.32
N GLU A 276 -20.79 -26.94 -10.70
CA GLU A 276 -21.18 -27.14 -9.29
C GLU A 276 -20.16 -26.54 -8.33
N HIS A 277 -18.86 -26.65 -8.65
CA HIS A 277 -17.73 -26.24 -7.82
C HIS A 277 -16.80 -25.27 -8.57
N PRO A 278 -17.24 -24.01 -8.82
CA PRO A 278 -16.46 -23.02 -9.57
C PRO A 278 -15.07 -22.83 -8.99
N GLY A 279 -14.03 -22.87 -9.82
CA GLY A 279 -12.64 -22.66 -9.39
C GLY A 279 -12.12 -23.75 -8.44
N GLY A 280 -12.74 -24.93 -8.43
CA GLY A 280 -12.32 -26.06 -7.60
C GLY A 280 -12.59 -25.87 -6.11
N VAL A 281 -13.56 -25.01 -5.74
CA VAL A 281 -13.91 -24.84 -4.32
C VAL A 281 -14.46 -26.16 -3.78
N GLY A 282 -13.81 -26.70 -2.75
CA GLY A 282 -14.29 -27.87 -2.03
C GLY A 282 -15.54 -27.53 -1.22
N GLY A 283 -16.58 -28.37 -1.32
CA GLY A 283 -17.77 -28.28 -0.48
C GLY A 283 -18.82 -27.27 -0.97
N ASN A 284 -19.63 -26.78 -0.03
CA ASN A 284 -20.83 -25.98 -0.31
C ASN A 284 -20.48 -24.57 -0.83
N ILE A 285 -21.04 -24.18 -1.99
CA ILE A 285 -20.89 -22.84 -2.56
C ILE A 285 -21.31 -21.72 -1.59
N LEU A 286 -22.26 -21.98 -0.69
CA LEU A 286 -22.65 -21.03 0.35
C LEU A 286 -21.51 -20.72 1.32
N VAL A 287 -20.64 -21.68 1.61
CA VAL A 287 -19.43 -21.45 2.42
C VAL A 287 -18.40 -20.66 1.59
N ALA A 288 -18.24 -21.03 0.32
CA ALA A 288 -17.30 -20.40 -0.61
C ALA A 288 -17.52 -18.90 -0.80
N VAL A 289 -18.78 -18.46 -0.88
CA VAL A 289 -19.13 -17.03 -1.08
C VAL A 289 -18.80 -16.17 0.14
N GLY A 290 -18.61 -16.75 1.33
CA GLY A 290 -18.33 -15.99 2.55
C GLY A 290 -17.07 -15.12 2.45
N GLY A 291 -16.01 -15.65 1.83
CA GLY A 291 -14.78 -14.90 1.60
C GLY A 291 -14.97 -13.67 0.70
N PRO A 292 -15.52 -13.84 -0.53
CA PRO A 292 -15.85 -12.73 -1.42
C PRO A 292 -16.83 -11.72 -0.82
N VAL A 293 -17.93 -12.17 -0.19
CA VAL A 293 -18.91 -11.29 0.46
C VAL A 293 -18.22 -10.43 1.52
N ALA A 294 -17.46 -11.05 2.43
CA ALA A 294 -16.76 -10.32 3.47
C ALA A 294 -15.75 -9.31 2.89
N THR A 295 -15.09 -9.67 1.79
CA THR A 295 -14.15 -8.79 1.09
C THR A 295 -14.86 -7.57 0.50
N VAL A 296 -15.97 -7.78 -0.22
CA VAL A 296 -16.77 -6.68 -0.78
C VAL A 296 -17.28 -5.77 0.32
N VAL A 297 -17.87 -6.32 1.38
CA VAL A 297 -18.44 -5.53 2.49
C VAL A 297 -17.36 -4.67 3.14
N VAL A 298 -16.27 -5.27 3.60
CA VAL A 298 -15.24 -4.54 4.36
C VAL A 298 -14.49 -3.53 3.50
N PHE A 299 -14.03 -3.93 2.31
CA PHE A 299 -13.20 -3.04 1.49
C PHE A 299 -14.03 -1.98 0.73
N SER A 300 -15.32 -2.22 0.44
CA SER A 300 -16.19 -1.17 -0.10
C SER A 300 -16.51 -0.11 0.94
N LEU A 301 -16.77 -0.50 2.20
CA LEU A 301 -16.95 0.45 3.29
C LEU A 301 -15.69 1.29 3.51
N ALA A 302 -14.52 0.65 3.53
CA ALA A 302 -13.23 1.33 3.65
C ALA A 302 -12.98 2.30 2.48
N TRP A 303 -13.24 1.86 1.24
CA TRP A 303 -13.16 2.70 0.04
C TRP A 303 -14.05 3.93 0.17
N LEU A 304 -15.34 3.76 0.50
CA LEU A 304 -16.26 4.88 0.64
C LEU A 304 -15.83 5.87 1.74
N TRP A 305 -15.36 5.34 2.87
CA TRP A 305 -14.87 6.16 3.98
C TRP A 305 -13.61 6.96 3.60
N ILE A 306 -12.58 6.31 3.05
CA ILE A 306 -11.33 6.97 2.63
C ILE A 306 -11.59 7.98 1.51
N ARG A 307 -12.45 7.65 0.55
CA ARG A 307 -12.85 8.57 -0.53
C ARG A 307 -13.50 9.83 0.05
N ARG A 308 -14.41 9.69 1.02
CA ARG A 308 -15.05 10.83 1.69
C ARG A 308 -14.02 11.66 2.45
N GLN A 309 -13.14 11.01 3.20
CA GLN A 309 -12.07 11.69 3.95
C GLN A 309 -11.15 12.52 3.04
N LEU A 310 -10.68 11.94 1.93
CA LEU A 310 -9.83 12.63 0.96
C LEU A 310 -10.54 13.80 0.28
N ALA A 311 -11.85 13.68 0.03
CA ALA A 311 -12.65 14.75 -0.55
C ALA A 311 -12.82 15.92 0.43
N THR A 312 -13.08 15.64 1.72
CA THR A 312 -13.18 16.66 2.77
C THR A 312 -11.83 17.37 2.99
N ASP A 313 -10.74 16.60 3.13
CA ASP A 313 -9.39 17.13 3.33
C ASP A 313 -8.96 18.09 2.21
N ALA A 314 -9.42 17.85 0.98
CA ALA A 314 -9.09 18.69 -0.17
C ALA A 314 -9.99 19.93 -0.28
N GLY A 315 -11.26 19.84 0.12
CA GLY A 315 -12.20 20.95 0.13
C GLY A 315 -11.87 22.05 1.14
N GLU A 316 -11.15 21.72 2.22
CA GLU A 316 -10.73 22.69 3.24
C GLU A 316 -9.56 23.59 2.83
N VAL A 317 -8.78 23.23 1.79
CA VAL A 317 -7.45 23.85 1.57
C VAL A 317 -7.27 24.51 0.21
N GLU A 318 -7.91 24.06 -0.89
CA GLU A 318 -7.86 24.74 -2.20
C GLU A 318 -8.73 23.98 -3.25
N ALA A 319 -9.53 24.68 -4.06
CA ALA A 319 -10.36 24.05 -5.12
C ALA A 319 -9.52 23.26 -6.14
N THR A 320 -8.32 23.76 -6.46
CA THR A 320 -7.35 23.11 -7.36
C THR A 320 -6.85 21.77 -6.81
N ARG A 321 -6.65 21.67 -5.48
CA ARG A 321 -6.19 20.44 -4.83
C ARG A 321 -7.29 19.37 -4.83
N GLN A 322 -8.53 19.79 -4.63
CA GLN A 322 -9.71 18.93 -4.72
C GLN A 322 -9.88 18.34 -6.12
N ALA A 323 -9.71 19.17 -7.17
CA ALA A 323 -9.69 18.70 -8.55
C ALA A 323 -8.57 17.66 -8.76
N GLY A 324 -7.34 17.94 -8.30
CA GLY A 324 -6.21 17.02 -8.40
C GLY A 324 -6.46 15.64 -7.76
N VAL A 325 -7.02 15.60 -6.55
CA VAL A 325 -7.36 14.34 -5.85
C VAL A 325 -8.44 13.57 -6.60
N ARG A 326 -9.47 14.28 -7.11
CA ARG A 326 -10.54 13.68 -7.89
C ARG A 326 -9.99 13.04 -9.17
N HIS A 327 -9.16 13.75 -9.93
CA HIS A 327 -8.55 13.19 -11.15
C HIS A 327 -7.64 12.01 -10.83
N LEU A 328 -6.83 12.08 -9.76
CA LEU A 328 -5.99 10.96 -9.35
C LEU A 328 -6.80 9.71 -9.01
N TYR A 329 -7.87 9.84 -8.23
CA TYR A 329 -8.80 8.76 -7.92
C TYR A 329 -9.43 8.17 -9.20
N THR A 330 -9.96 9.03 -10.07
CA THR A 330 -10.62 8.60 -11.31
C THR A 330 -9.68 7.79 -12.20
N HIS A 331 -8.45 8.27 -12.40
CA HIS A 331 -7.47 7.59 -13.22
C HIS A 331 -6.93 6.30 -12.59
N LEU A 332 -6.81 6.25 -11.27
CA LEU A 332 -6.46 5.02 -10.56
C LEU A 332 -7.52 3.92 -10.75
N VAL A 333 -8.79 4.27 -10.52
CA VAL A 333 -9.91 3.32 -10.70
C VAL A 333 -9.99 2.86 -12.15
N ALA A 334 -9.83 3.79 -13.11
CA ALA A 334 -9.76 3.46 -14.52
C ALA A 334 -8.61 2.49 -14.83
N PHE A 335 -7.44 2.64 -14.20
CA PHE A 335 -6.27 1.77 -14.45
C PHE A 335 -6.53 0.34 -13.97
N LEU A 336 -7.03 0.21 -12.74
CA LEU A 336 -7.37 -1.09 -12.17
C LEU A 336 -8.47 -1.77 -12.99
N ALA A 337 -9.51 -1.04 -13.38
CA ALA A 337 -10.59 -1.55 -14.21
C ALA A 337 -10.11 -2.00 -15.60
N LEU A 338 -9.20 -1.24 -16.23
CA LEU A 338 -8.58 -1.61 -17.51
C LEU A 338 -7.79 -2.90 -17.38
N ALA A 339 -6.97 -3.05 -16.33
CA ALA A 339 -6.19 -4.26 -16.09
C ALA A 339 -7.10 -5.49 -15.91
N THR A 340 -8.15 -5.38 -15.10
CA THR A 340 -9.15 -6.43 -14.91
C THR A 340 -9.81 -6.83 -16.24
N MET A 341 -10.29 -5.85 -17.02
CA MET A 341 -10.90 -6.10 -18.33
C MET A 341 -9.91 -6.72 -19.32
N ALA A 342 -8.65 -6.27 -19.32
CA ALA A 342 -7.60 -6.79 -20.20
C ALA A 342 -7.31 -8.27 -19.93
N ILE A 343 -7.20 -8.66 -18.66
CA ILE A 343 -7.03 -10.06 -18.25
C ILE A 343 -8.24 -10.89 -18.70
N GLY A 344 -9.46 -10.37 -18.50
CA GLY A 344 -10.69 -11.01 -18.98
C GLY A 344 -10.70 -11.22 -20.49
N ALA A 345 -10.45 -10.16 -21.27
CA ALA A 345 -10.45 -10.23 -22.73
C ALA A 345 -9.34 -11.19 -23.26
N ALA A 346 -8.15 -11.13 -22.68
CA ALA A 346 -7.04 -12.00 -23.08
C ALA A 346 -7.34 -13.45 -22.74
N GLY A 347 -7.89 -13.72 -21.55
CA GLY A 347 -8.30 -15.05 -21.12
C GLY A 347 -9.45 -15.64 -21.94
N LEU A 348 -10.40 -14.82 -22.40
CA LEU A 348 -11.45 -15.24 -23.32
C LEU A 348 -10.87 -15.72 -24.65
N LEU A 349 -10.05 -14.88 -25.30
CA LEU A 349 -9.39 -15.25 -26.56
C LEU A 349 -8.48 -16.46 -26.40
N TRP A 350 -7.75 -16.51 -25.28
CA TRP A 350 -6.90 -17.65 -24.92
C TRP A 350 -7.72 -18.92 -24.84
N THR A 351 -8.87 -18.88 -24.14
CA THR A 351 -9.72 -20.07 -23.98
C THR A 351 -10.27 -20.51 -25.33
N ILE A 352 -10.76 -19.58 -26.16
CA ILE A 352 -11.22 -19.87 -27.52
C ILE A 352 -10.09 -20.52 -28.34
N SER A 353 -8.88 -19.96 -28.29
CA SER A 353 -7.72 -20.49 -28.99
C SER A 353 -7.36 -21.90 -28.52
N ASP A 354 -7.43 -22.16 -27.22
CA ASP A 354 -7.16 -23.48 -26.63
C ASP A 354 -8.20 -24.50 -27.12
N GLN A 355 -9.49 -24.15 -27.13
CA GLN A 355 -10.55 -25.04 -27.61
C GLN A 355 -10.42 -25.35 -29.10
N LEU A 356 -10.20 -24.33 -29.93
CA LEU A 356 -10.10 -24.47 -31.38
C LEU A 356 -8.87 -25.29 -31.79
N LEU A 357 -7.70 -24.97 -31.23
CA LEU A 357 -6.44 -25.62 -31.63
C LEU A 357 -6.35 -27.05 -31.09
N ASN A 358 -6.78 -27.32 -29.86
CA ASN A 358 -6.81 -28.70 -29.36
C ASN A 358 -7.84 -29.54 -30.14
N GLY A 359 -9.03 -28.99 -30.43
CA GLY A 359 -10.03 -29.68 -31.24
C GLY A 359 -9.54 -29.99 -32.66
N TRP A 360 -8.89 -29.04 -33.32
CA TRP A 360 -8.31 -29.25 -34.65
C TRP A 360 -7.19 -30.31 -34.66
N LEU A 361 -6.42 -30.41 -33.58
CA LEU A 361 -5.35 -31.39 -33.41
C LEU A 361 -5.86 -32.75 -32.89
N GLY A 362 -7.18 -32.94 -32.76
CA GLY A 362 -7.77 -34.17 -32.22
C GLY A 362 -7.39 -34.46 -30.76
N ARG A 363 -6.98 -33.43 -30.00
CA ARG A 363 -6.60 -33.57 -28.59
C ARG A 363 -7.80 -33.41 -27.66
N PRO A 364 -7.75 -34.02 -26.46
CA PRO A 364 -8.75 -33.78 -25.43
C PRO A 364 -8.89 -32.28 -25.16
N VAL A 365 -10.12 -31.80 -25.24
CA VAL A 365 -10.42 -30.41 -24.98
C VAL A 365 -10.75 -30.25 -23.49
N GLY A 366 -9.98 -29.43 -22.78
CA GLY A 366 -10.14 -29.23 -21.34
C GLY A 366 -11.39 -28.43 -20.96
N GLU A 367 -11.76 -28.48 -19.69
CA GLU A 367 -12.92 -27.77 -19.14
C GLU A 367 -12.87 -26.26 -19.46
N TRP A 368 -13.85 -25.79 -20.23
CA TRP A 368 -13.89 -24.42 -20.75
C TRP A 368 -14.89 -23.54 -20.02
N ARG A 369 -15.96 -24.12 -19.47
CA ARG A 369 -17.04 -23.34 -18.84
C ARG A 369 -16.52 -22.56 -17.65
N ASP A 370 -15.65 -23.16 -16.83
CA ASP A 370 -15.07 -22.52 -15.64
C ASP A 370 -14.18 -21.34 -16.03
N LYS A 371 -13.29 -21.56 -17.01
CA LYS A 371 -12.40 -20.53 -17.54
C LYS A 371 -13.18 -19.37 -18.16
N ILE A 372 -14.15 -19.65 -19.04
CA ILE A 372 -14.97 -18.62 -19.67
C ILE A 372 -15.79 -17.87 -18.63
N SER A 373 -16.34 -18.54 -17.61
CA SER A 373 -17.05 -17.87 -16.50
C SER A 373 -16.15 -16.82 -15.83
N LEU A 374 -14.92 -17.20 -15.47
CA LEU A 374 -13.96 -16.28 -14.86
C LEU A 374 -13.68 -15.08 -15.79
N PHE A 375 -13.35 -15.35 -17.04
CA PHE A 375 -12.91 -14.30 -17.95
C PHE A 375 -14.04 -13.37 -18.41
N ILE A 376 -15.26 -13.89 -18.63
CA ILE A 376 -16.47 -13.07 -18.85
C ILE A 376 -16.67 -12.16 -17.65
N THR A 377 -16.59 -12.69 -16.43
CA THR A 377 -16.77 -11.89 -15.22
C THR A 377 -15.77 -10.73 -15.13
N LEU A 378 -14.49 -10.98 -15.41
CA LEU A 378 -13.49 -9.90 -15.39
C LEU A 378 -13.80 -8.80 -16.42
N VAL A 379 -14.33 -9.17 -17.59
CA VAL A 379 -14.83 -8.18 -18.57
C VAL A 379 -16.07 -7.45 -18.04
N LEU A 380 -17.05 -8.16 -17.49
CA LEU A 380 -18.30 -7.58 -16.97
C LEU A 380 -18.07 -6.63 -15.79
N VAL A 381 -17.06 -6.86 -14.96
CA VAL A 381 -16.69 -5.95 -13.87
C VAL A 381 -15.79 -4.82 -14.37
N GLY A 382 -14.77 -5.14 -15.17
CA GLY A 382 -13.78 -4.18 -15.63
C GLY A 382 -14.33 -3.16 -16.62
N ALA A 383 -15.15 -3.58 -17.60
CA ALA A 383 -15.61 -2.70 -18.68
C ALA A 383 -16.50 -1.55 -18.19
N PRO A 384 -17.56 -1.76 -17.36
CA PRO A 384 -18.39 -0.66 -16.86
C PRO A 384 -17.61 0.30 -15.95
N MET A 385 -16.70 -0.24 -15.13
CA MET A 385 -15.84 0.56 -14.26
C MET A 385 -14.86 1.42 -15.06
N TRP A 386 -14.28 0.87 -16.13
CA TRP A 386 -13.40 1.62 -17.02
C TRP A 386 -14.17 2.69 -17.78
N LEU A 387 -15.31 2.36 -18.39
CA LEU A 387 -16.13 3.31 -19.16
C LEU A 387 -16.67 4.48 -18.31
N SER A 388 -16.96 4.24 -17.02
CA SER A 388 -17.44 5.29 -16.11
C SER A 388 -16.34 6.24 -15.63
N HIS A 389 -15.08 5.81 -15.60
CA HIS A 389 -13.96 6.58 -15.04
C HIS A 389 -12.97 7.07 -16.10
N TRP A 390 -12.89 6.44 -17.28
CA TRP A 390 -11.98 6.86 -18.35
C TRP A 390 -12.72 7.64 -19.43
N ARG A 391 -12.13 8.77 -19.85
CA ARG A 391 -12.61 9.57 -20.98
C ARG A 391 -11.47 9.82 -21.96
N GLY A 392 -11.65 9.39 -23.22
CA GLY A 392 -10.66 9.64 -24.28
C GLY A 392 -10.45 11.13 -24.55
N SER A 393 -11.52 11.93 -24.50
CA SER A 393 -11.51 13.38 -24.77
C SER A 393 -12.05 14.17 -23.58
N PRO A 394 -11.26 14.39 -22.52
CA PRO A 394 -11.71 15.16 -21.36
C PRO A 394 -11.61 16.67 -21.64
N ALA A 395 -12.12 17.47 -20.70
CA ALA A 395 -11.94 18.92 -20.70
C ALA A 395 -10.45 19.32 -20.55
N ALA A 396 -10.12 20.58 -20.90
CA ALA A 396 -8.73 21.04 -21.01
C ALA A 396 -7.97 21.03 -19.67
N ASP A 397 -8.68 21.27 -18.58
CA ASP A 397 -8.17 21.21 -17.19
C ASP A 397 -7.69 19.80 -16.82
N GLU A 398 -8.47 18.76 -17.16
CA GLU A 398 -8.13 17.37 -16.88
C GLU A 398 -7.06 16.81 -17.83
N ARG A 399 -7.06 17.27 -19.09
CA ARG A 399 -6.22 16.76 -20.18
C ARG A 399 -4.72 16.83 -19.88
N TYR A 400 -4.29 17.85 -19.15
CA TYR A 400 -2.87 18.08 -18.83
C TYR A 400 -2.50 17.69 -17.40
N THR A 401 -3.39 17.00 -16.68
CA THR A 401 -3.09 16.54 -15.32
C THR A 401 -1.99 15.48 -15.31
N LEU A 402 -1.14 15.52 -14.28
CA LEU A 402 -0.13 14.49 -14.04
C LEU A 402 -0.76 13.10 -13.91
N SER A 403 -1.94 13.01 -13.28
CA SER A 403 -2.68 11.75 -13.10
C SER A 403 -3.10 11.11 -14.42
N ARG A 404 -3.60 11.89 -15.38
CA ARG A 404 -3.95 11.39 -16.72
C ARG A 404 -2.71 10.91 -17.46
N ARG A 405 -1.64 11.71 -17.38
CA ARG A 405 -0.35 11.34 -18.00
C ARG A 405 0.15 10.01 -17.44
N LEU A 406 0.19 9.87 -16.11
CA LEU A 406 0.64 8.65 -15.44
C LEU A 406 -0.22 7.45 -15.85
N TYR A 407 -1.55 7.61 -15.89
CA TYR A 407 -2.47 6.59 -16.39
C TYR A 407 -2.13 6.13 -17.81
N VAL A 408 -2.02 7.07 -18.76
CA VAL A 408 -1.79 6.74 -20.18
C VAL A 408 -0.44 6.02 -20.35
N TYR A 409 0.62 6.51 -19.69
CA TYR A 409 1.92 5.84 -19.73
C TYR A 409 1.91 4.48 -19.04
N ALA A 410 1.21 4.33 -17.92
CA ALA A 410 1.07 3.04 -17.24
C ALA A 410 0.31 2.01 -18.10
N SER A 411 -0.79 2.42 -18.75
CA SER A 411 -1.55 1.56 -19.67
C SER A 411 -0.72 1.16 -20.89
N LEU A 412 0.07 2.09 -21.45
CA LEU A 412 1.00 1.80 -22.54
C LEU A 412 2.12 0.84 -22.11
N LEU A 413 2.76 1.11 -20.98
CA LEU A 413 3.81 0.26 -20.43
C LEU A 413 3.28 -1.16 -20.16
N GLY A 414 2.12 -1.28 -19.52
CA GLY A 414 1.48 -2.58 -19.27
C GLY A 414 1.18 -3.33 -20.57
N SER A 415 0.71 -2.63 -21.60
CA SER A 415 0.46 -3.22 -22.93
C SER A 415 1.77 -3.71 -23.59
N VAL A 416 2.83 -2.90 -23.54
CA VAL A 416 4.14 -3.28 -24.09
C VAL A 416 4.72 -4.47 -23.33
N LEU A 417 4.71 -4.46 -22.00
CA LEU A 417 5.21 -5.57 -21.19
C LEU A 417 4.43 -6.86 -21.46
N ALA A 418 3.09 -6.80 -21.54
CA ALA A 418 2.27 -7.95 -21.88
C ALA A 418 2.59 -8.51 -23.27
N ALA A 419 2.74 -7.63 -24.27
CA ALA A 419 3.12 -8.03 -25.63
C ALA A 419 4.54 -8.60 -25.70
N LEU A 420 5.50 -8.07 -24.95
CA LEU A 420 6.87 -8.57 -24.90
C LEU A 420 6.94 -9.95 -24.24
N ILE A 421 6.28 -10.13 -23.09
CA ILE A 421 6.24 -11.42 -22.39
C ILE A 421 5.57 -12.47 -23.27
N ALA A 422 4.39 -12.17 -23.81
CA ALA A 422 3.68 -13.09 -24.70
C ALA A 422 4.44 -13.32 -26.02
N GLY A 423 5.07 -12.29 -26.57
CA GLY A 423 5.91 -12.38 -27.77
C GLY A 423 7.13 -13.27 -27.56
N ALA A 424 7.79 -13.20 -26.40
CA ALA A 424 8.89 -14.10 -26.05
C ALA A 424 8.42 -15.56 -25.99
N VAL A 425 7.26 -15.83 -25.38
CA VAL A 425 6.65 -17.17 -25.36
C VAL A 425 6.32 -17.64 -26.78
N PHE A 426 5.72 -16.77 -27.60
CA PHE A 426 5.38 -17.08 -28.98
C PHE A 426 6.62 -17.45 -29.81
N VAL A 427 7.67 -16.64 -29.75
CA VAL A 427 8.93 -16.87 -30.47
C VAL A 427 9.62 -18.14 -29.96
N TYR A 428 9.66 -18.36 -28.64
CA TYR A 428 10.19 -19.59 -28.06
C TYR A 428 9.47 -20.84 -28.60
N ARG A 429 8.14 -20.82 -28.65
CA ARG A 429 7.34 -21.93 -29.18
C ARG A 429 7.47 -22.09 -30.70
N LEU A 430 7.61 -21.00 -31.44
CA LEU A 430 7.91 -21.04 -32.87
C LEU A 430 9.27 -21.71 -33.13
N LEU A 431 10.32 -21.34 -32.37
CA LEU A 431 11.63 -21.96 -32.47
C LEU A 431 11.57 -23.45 -32.09
N ALA A 432 10.81 -23.82 -31.05
CA ALA A 432 10.61 -25.22 -30.69
C ALA A 432 9.98 -26.04 -31.83
N LEU A 433 9.05 -25.43 -32.59
CA LEU A 433 8.46 -26.05 -33.77
C LEU A 433 9.48 -26.22 -34.90
N VAL A 434 10.26 -25.18 -35.20
CA VAL A 434 11.29 -25.19 -36.26
C VAL A 434 12.42 -26.18 -35.95
N LEU A 435 12.82 -26.28 -34.69
CA LEU A 435 13.90 -27.16 -34.23
C LEU A 435 13.43 -28.61 -33.97
N GLY A 436 12.12 -28.87 -34.03
CA GLY A 436 11.57 -30.21 -33.87
C GLY A 436 11.80 -30.82 -32.48
N THR A 437 11.57 -30.06 -31.40
CA THR A 437 11.69 -30.60 -30.03
C THR A 437 10.70 -31.75 -29.78
N SER A 438 10.94 -32.58 -28.76
CA SER A 438 10.06 -33.72 -28.42
C SER A 438 8.59 -33.33 -28.28
N ASP A 439 8.31 -32.16 -27.73
CA ASP A 439 6.95 -31.63 -27.53
C ASP A 439 6.34 -31.07 -28.83
N ALA A 440 7.17 -30.74 -29.83
CA ALA A 440 6.73 -30.24 -31.13
C ALA A 440 6.03 -31.33 -31.94
N ALA A 441 6.50 -32.58 -31.86
CA ALA A 441 5.84 -33.74 -32.47
C ALA A 441 4.44 -33.97 -31.89
N ALA A 442 4.24 -33.66 -30.60
CA ALA A 442 2.94 -33.72 -29.97
C ALA A 442 2.03 -32.57 -30.38
N GLY A 443 2.56 -31.47 -30.97
CA GLY A 443 1.89 -30.24 -31.40
C GLY A 443 1.54 -29.25 -30.28
N ALA A 444 2.14 -29.41 -29.10
CA ALA A 444 1.95 -28.49 -27.96
C ALA A 444 2.40 -27.04 -28.27
N PRO A 445 3.47 -26.79 -29.04
CA PRO A 445 3.90 -25.44 -29.37
C PRO A 445 2.85 -24.62 -30.10
N LEU A 446 2.08 -25.21 -31.01
CA LEU A 446 1.04 -24.50 -31.78
C LEU A 446 -0.07 -23.95 -30.87
N VAL A 447 -0.52 -24.77 -29.92
CA VAL A 447 -1.55 -24.37 -28.94
C VAL A 447 -1.04 -23.22 -28.08
N ASP A 448 0.21 -23.30 -27.61
CA ASP A 448 0.82 -22.25 -26.78
C ASP A 448 1.10 -20.96 -27.56
N MET A 449 1.39 -21.05 -28.87
CA MET A 449 1.45 -19.90 -29.75
C MET A 449 0.10 -19.18 -29.85
N GLY A 450 -1.01 -19.92 -29.98
CA GLY A 450 -2.35 -19.34 -30.00
C GLY A 450 -2.73 -18.62 -28.70
N LYS A 451 -2.35 -19.20 -27.56
CA LYS A 451 -2.48 -18.58 -26.23
C LYS A 451 -1.69 -17.27 -26.13
N ALA A 452 -0.42 -17.29 -26.56
CA ALA A 452 0.42 -16.10 -26.59
C ALA A 452 -0.13 -15.02 -27.55
N ALA A 453 -0.58 -15.42 -28.74
CA ALA A 453 -1.20 -14.52 -29.72
C ALA A 453 -2.44 -13.82 -29.15
N SER A 454 -3.25 -14.52 -28.37
CA SER A 454 -4.42 -13.95 -27.69
C SER A 454 -4.06 -12.78 -26.78
N VAL A 455 -2.99 -12.90 -25.99
CA VAL A 455 -2.47 -11.82 -25.14
C VAL A 455 -1.93 -10.67 -25.98
N ILE A 456 -1.17 -10.97 -27.05
CA ILE A 456 -0.61 -9.96 -27.96
C ILE A 456 -1.71 -9.13 -28.61
N VAL A 457 -2.79 -9.77 -29.08
CA VAL A 457 -3.93 -9.07 -29.72
C VAL A 457 -4.56 -8.08 -28.75
N VAL A 458 -4.87 -8.49 -27.52
CA VAL A 458 -5.48 -7.59 -26.51
C VAL A 458 -4.53 -6.46 -26.13
N ALA A 459 -3.25 -6.77 -25.90
CA ALA A 459 -2.22 -5.79 -25.61
C ALA A 459 -2.08 -4.77 -26.75
N ALA A 460 -2.12 -5.20 -28.01
CA ALA A 460 -2.05 -4.33 -29.17
C ALA A 460 -3.28 -3.41 -29.27
N VAL A 461 -4.49 -3.91 -29.06
CA VAL A 461 -5.73 -3.11 -29.06
C VAL A 461 -5.67 -2.02 -27.99
N ILE A 462 -5.33 -2.38 -26.75
CA ILE A 462 -5.24 -1.44 -25.63
C ILE A 462 -4.11 -0.43 -25.87
N GLY A 463 -2.93 -0.89 -26.30
CA GLY A 463 -1.78 -0.05 -26.59
C GLY A 463 -2.06 0.96 -27.70
N LEU A 464 -2.65 0.53 -28.82
CA LEU A 464 -3.00 1.41 -29.94
C LEU A 464 -4.05 2.45 -29.55
N TYR A 465 -5.05 2.06 -28.74
CA TYR A 465 -6.04 3.00 -28.22
C TYR A 465 -5.41 4.09 -27.35
N HIS A 466 -4.58 3.70 -26.37
CA HIS A 466 -3.93 4.67 -25.47
C HIS A 466 -2.84 5.49 -26.18
N TRP A 467 -2.20 4.93 -27.21
CA TRP A 467 -1.28 5.67 -28.08
C TRP A 467 -2.00 6.78 -28.85
N ARG A 468 -3.21 6.50 -29.38
CA ARG A 468 -4.04 7.53 -30.02
C ARG A 468 -4.46 8.61 -29.02
N ALA A 469 -4.86 8.24 -27.81
CA ALA A 469 -5.18 9.20 -26.75
C ALA A 469 -3.98 10.09 -26.37
N LEU A 470 -2.78 9.52 -26.26
CA LEU A 470 -1.55 10.29 -26.01
C LEU A 470 -1.26 11.29 -27.14
N ARG A 471 -1.45 10.88 -28.39
CA ARG A 471 -1.28 11.75 -29.56
C ARG A 471 -2.33 12.87 -29.61
N SER A 472 -3.60 12.59 -29.29
CA SER A 472 -4.63 13.63 -29.22
C SER A 472 -4.37 14.63 -28.10
N ASP A 473 -3.90 14.17 -26.95
CA ASP A 473 -3.53 15.05 -25.83
C ASP A 473 -2.34 15.95 -26.20
N SER A 474 -1.36 15.40 -26.94
CA SER A 474 -0.19 16.14 -27.41
C SER A 474 -0.53 17.16 -28.51
N ALA A 475 -1.41 16.79 -29.44
CA ALA A 475 -1.86 17.66 -30.54
C ALA A 475 -2.71 18.84 -30.06
N ALA A 476 -3.48 18.65 -28.98
CA ALA A 476 -4.31 19.71 -28.41
C ALA A 476 -3.54 20.67 -27.49
N ARG A 477 -2.24 20.41 -27.24
CA ARG A 477 -1.42 21.19 -26.31
C ARG A 477 -1.35 22.64 -26.80
N PRO A 478 -1.74 23.63 -25.98
CA PRO A 478 -1.60 25.03 -26.34
C PRO A 478 -0.15 25.32 -26.72
N ALA A 479 0.06 26.19 -27.71
CA ALA A 479 1.38 26.71 -28.01
C ALA A 479 2.01 27.21 -26.70
N ALA A 480 3.29 26.90 -26.48
CA ALA A 480 4.00 27.37 -25.31
C ALA A 480 3.76 28.89 -25.20
N ALA A 481 3.29 29.35 -24.04
CA ALA A 481 3.23 30.78 -23.79
C ALA A 481 4.60 31.36 -24.18
N PRO A 482 4.65 32.42 -25.02
CA PRO A 482 5.92 32.99 -25.42
C PRO A 482 6.75 33.16 -24.16
N ARG A 483 7.99 32.66 -24.18
CA ARG A 483 8.93 32.86 -23.06
C ARG A 483 8.77 34.32 -22.63
N PRO A 484 8.59 34.62 -21.33
CA PRO A 484 8.56 36.01 -20.88
C PRO A 484 9.78 36.64 -21.51
N VAL A 485 9.54 37.58 -22.42
CA VAL A 485 10.62 38.24 -23.13
C VAL A 485 11.37 38.94 -22.01
N VAL A 486 12.58 38.45 -21.70
CA VAL A 486 13.51 39.23 -20.91
C VAL A 486 13.86 40.38 -21.82
N LEU A 487 13.10 41.46 -21.67
CA LEU A 487 13.30 42.67 -22.43
C LEU A 487 14.53 43.30 -21.82
N ASP A 488 15.69 43.00 -22.43
CA ASP A 488 17.00 43.51 -22.02
C ASP A 488 17.20 45.00 -22.41
N ARG A 489 16.08 45.74 -22.49
CA ARG A 489 16.00 47.13 -22.92
C ARG A 489 15.11 47.89 -21.95
N ASN A 490 15.45 49.15 -21.71
CA ASN A 490 14.56 50.08 -21.01
C ASN A 490 13.26 50.22 -21.82
N ILE A 491 12.15 49.72 -21.27
CA ILE A 491 10.82 49.88 -21.85
C ILE A 491 10.12 51.00 -21.12
N GLN A 492 9.66 51.98 -21.88
CA GLN A 492 8.73 52.98 -21.40
C GLN A 492 7.30 52.47 -21.67
N LEU A 493 6.59 52.13 -20.59
CA LEU A 493 5.19 51.71 -20.66
C LEU A 493 4.31 52.90 -20.25
N THR A 494 3.46 53.40 -21.17
CA THR A 494 2.52 54.49 -20.87
C THR A 494 1.14 53.90 -20.58
N ILE A 495 0.65 54.08 -19.35
CA ILE A 495 -0.69 53.68 -18.93
C ILE A 495 -1.54 54.95 -18.81
N SER A 496 -2.65 55.02 -19.54
CA SER A 496 -3.58 56.16 -19.52
C SER A 496 -4.91 55.78 -18.87
N GLY A 497 -5.43 56.65 -18.00
CA GLY A 497 -6.77 56.50 -17.40
C GLY A 497 -6.86 55.63 -16.14
N ALA A 498 -5.72 55.23 -15.55
CA ALA A 498 -5.65 54.50 -14.28
C ALA A 498 -5.16 55.40 -13.14
N ASN A 499 -5.62 55.15 -11.91
CA ASN A 499 -5.11 55.83 -10.71
C ASN A 499 -3.81 55.17 -10.18
N GLU A 500 -3.09 55.86 -9.31
CA GLU A 500 -1.77 55.41 -8.81
C GLU A 500 -1.83 54.05 -8.09
N GLU A 501 -2.90 53.80 -7.32
CA GLU A 501 -3.12 52.58 -6.55
C GLU A 501 -3.26 51.36 -7.48
N GLU A 502 -3.99 51.51 -8.58
CA GLU A 502 -4.18 50.49 -9.63
C GLU A 502 -2.87 50.15 -10.32
N VAL A 503 -2.06 51.16 -10.63
CA VAL A 503 -0.73 50.98 -11.25
C VAL A 503 0.21 50.25 -10.29
N ARG A 504 0.24 50.64 -9.00
CA ARG A 504 1.07 49.94 -8.00
C ARG A 504 0.66 48.48 -7.81
N ARG A 505 -0.64 48.18 -7.83
CA ARG A 505 -1.15 46.80 -7.71
C ARG A 505 -0.76 45.94 -8.92
N LEU A 506 -0.76 46.51 -10.12
CA LEU A 506 -0.29 45.83 -11.35
C LEU A 506 1.22 45.58 -11.33
N LEU A 507 2.00 46.52 -10.80
CA LEU A 507 3.47 46.40 -10.71
C LEU A 507 3.95 45.50 -9.56
N ALA A 508 3.08 45.16 -8.60
CA ALA A 508 3.42 44.26 -7.49
C ALA A 508 3.78 42.83 -7.93
N GLY A 509 3.41 42.44 -9.16
CA GLY A 509 3.73 41.14 -9.75
C GLY A 509 5.07 41.05 -10.48
N LEU A 510 5.89 42.12 -10.46
CA LEU A 510 7.16 42.15 -11.18
C LEU A 510 8.19 41.16 -10.60
N PRO A 511 9.08 40.59 -11.44
CA PRO A 511 10.08 39.62 -11.00
C PRO A 511 11.12 40.25 -10.04
N PRO A 512 11.76 39.42 -9.18
CA PRO A 512 12.82 39.88 -8.28
C PRO A 512 13.96 40.53 -9.07
N GLY A 513 14.19 41.83 -8.84
CA GLY A 513 15.22 42.63 -9.53
C GLY A 513 14.70 43.67 -10.51
N ALA A 514 13.39 43.71 -10.81
CA ALA A 514 12.79 44.76 -11.61
C ALA A 514 12.82 46.12 -10.86
N ARG A 515 13.21 47.19 -11.56
CA ARG A 515 13.13 48.58 -11.08
C ARG A 515 12.14 49.35 -11.93
N TYR A 516 11.30 50.17 -11.30
CA TYR A 516 10.32 51.01 -11.98
C TYR A 516 10.32 52.42 -11.39
N SER A 517 9.99 53.41 -12.21
CA SER A 517 9.70 54.78 -11.80
C SER A 517 8.35 55.22 -12.40
N ILE A 518 7.61 56.05 -11.67
CA ILE A 518 6.35 56.63 -12.14
C ILE A 518 6.62 58.13 -12.32
N GLU A 519 6.59 58.60 -13.55
CA GLU A 519 6.76 60.02 -13.88
C GLU A 519 5.43 60.62 -14.32
N PRO A 520 4.92 61.66 -13.64
CA PRO A 520 3.75 62.39 -14.10
C PRO A 520 4.10 63.18 -15.36
N ARG A 521 3.39 62.91 -16.46
CA ARG A 521 3.52 63.69 -17.70
C ARG A 521 2.83 65.05 -17.47
N LYS A 522 3.62 66.12 -17.43
CA LYS A 522 3.13 67.51 -17.31
C LYS A 522 2.41 67.96 -18.57
#